data_AF-A0A940AC92-F1
#
_entry.id   AF-A0A940AC92-F1
#
_cell.length_a   1.000
_cell.length_b   1.000
_cell.length_c   1.000
_cell.angle_alpha   90.00
_cell.angle_beta   90.00
_cell.angle_gamma   90.00
#
_symmetry.space_group_name_H-M   'P 1'
#
loop_
_entity.id
_entity.type
_entity.pdbx_description
1 polymer ?
#
loop_
_entity_poly.entity_id
_entity_poly.type
_entity_poly.pdbx_seq_one_letter_code
_entity_poly.pdbx_strand_id
1 'polypeptide(L)'
;MMKNIKWTGLCIGVGTLAFKLCYLILNFKITTSWWNSSLWLYVIFYATSIMTICASLIRDEKAKELAILNIATSVLLLFFDGFMFVGFAMSLGTFPTFEEGAFPIINLIHIVAGALTLAECAVRKRIKKRDFMKRVKAFNAERYVSNPCYVSSLPFWKMKEFQVPAGVKVIRNDEHPQKAIEGTDERYFKLLHDLEKITRPIHSPHFKIVKCGTESYVNHINECYVKEGISTEELKEYKKRRVYDPDLWIAVADKATGQIVATGIAELDTRIGEGILEWIQVSPQYRHKGLGKFVVQELLWRMKDKASFAVVSGKVDSESRPMALYRACGFINPVIWHVITENNS
;
A
#
# COMPACT_ATOMS: atom_id res chain seq x y z
N MET A 1 -11.83 -1.94 -22.63
CA MET A 1 -10.64 -2.74 -23.00
C MET A 1 -10.88 -4.25 -22.82
N MET A 2 -11.09 -4.77 -21.59
CA MET A 2 -11.24 -6.23 -21.37
C MET A 2 -12.42 -6.88 -22.12
N LYS A 3 -13.56 -6.20 -22.22
CA LYS A 3 -14.72 -6.70 -22.98
C LYS A 3 -14.36 -6.96 -24.46
N ASN A 4 -13.47 -6.15 -25.03
CA ASN A 4 -13.10 -6.24 -26.44
C ASN A 4 -12.20 -7.46 -26.71
N ILE A 5 -11.35 -7.85 -25.76
CA ILE A 5 -10.43 -9.00 -25.91
C ILE A 5 -11.20 -10.32 -26.01
N LYS A 6 -12.24 -10.52 -25.19
CA LYS A 6 -13.11 -11.70 -25.26
C LYS A 6 -13.88 -11.79 -26.57
N TRP A 7 -14.36 -10.65 -27.07
CA TRP A 7 -15.00 -10.59 -28.38
C TRP A 7 -14.03 -10.93 -29.51
N THR A 8 -12.79 -10.45 -29.44
CA THR A 8 -11.75 -10.82 -30.40
C THR A 8 -11.49 -12.32 -30.40
N GLY A 9 -11.30 -12.94 -29.22
CA GLY A 9 -11.12 -14.40 -29.11
C GLY A 9 -12.33 -15.19 -29.63
N LEU A 10 -13.54 -14.73 -29.33
CA LEU A 10 -14.78 -15.35 -29.80
C LEU A 10 -14.92 -15.26 -31.32
N CYS A 11 -14.71 -14.07 -31.90
CA CYS A 11 -14.74 -13.86 -33.35
C CYS A 11 -13.69 -14.70 -34.06
N ILE A 12 -12.48 -14.80 -33.50
CA ILE A 12 -11.42 -15.68 -34.00
C ILE A 12 -11.90 -17.13 -33.98
N GLY A 13 -12.38 -17.63 -32.83
CA GLY A 13 -12.78 -19.02 -32.69
C GLY A 13 -13.94 -19.41 -33.62
N VAL A 14 -14.96 -18.54 -33.74
CA VAL A 14 -16.10 -18.75 -34.65
C VAL A 14 -15.68 -18.62 -36.11
N GLY A 15 -14.88 -17.61 -36.45
CA GLY A 15 -14.41 -17.37 -37.81
C GLY A 15 -13.54 -18.52 -38.33
N THR A 16 -12.59 -19.00 -37.53
CA THR A 16 -11.78 -20.16 -37.94
C THR A 16 -12.63 -21.43 -38.00
N LEU A 17 -13.59 -21.64 -37.09
CA LEU A 17 -14.50 -22.78 -37.17
C LEU A 17 -15.34 -22.76 -38.46
N ALA A 18 -15.90 -21.61 -38.80
CA ALA A 18 -16.69 -21.43 -40.02
C ALA A 18 -15.84 -21.67 -41.27
N PHE A 19 -14.60 -21.17 -41.31
CA PHE A 19 -13.65 -21.44 -42.38
C PHE A 19 -13.39 -22.94 -42.53
N LYS A 20 -13.10 -23.65 -41.42
CA LYS A 20 -12.86 -25.10 -41.42
C LYS A 20 -14.04 -25.89 -41.98
N LEU A 21 -15.28 -25.52 -41.59
CA LEU A 21 -16.51 -26.13 -42.10
C LEU A 21 -16.73 -25.84 -43.59
N CYS A 22 -16.53 -24.60 -44.04
CA CYS A 22 -16.68 -24.24 -45.45
C CYS A 22 -15.65 -24.99 -46.31
N TYR A 23 -14.40 -25.07 -45.84
CA TYR A 23 -13.34 -25.80 -46.52
C TYR A 23 -13.69 -27.30 -46.65
N LEU A 24 -14.19 -27.93 -45.59
CA LEU A 24 -14.66 -29.32 -45.62
C LEU A 24 -15.74 -29.53 -46.69
N ILE A 25 -16.72 -28.64 -46.77
CA ILE A 25 -17.83 -28.76 -47.73
C ILE A 25 -17.31 -28.64 -49.17
N LEU A 26 -16.46 -27.64 -49.44
CA LEU A 26 -15.93 -27.38 -50.78
C LEU A 26 -14.95 -28.46 -51.24
N ASN A 27 -14.19 -29.05 -50.31
CA ASN A 27 -13.15 -30.03 -50.60
C ASN A 27 -13.52 -31.44 -50.12
N PHE A 28 -14.82 -31.76 -50.05
CA PHE A 28 -15.32 -32.97 -49.39
C PHE A 28 -14.67 -34.25 -49.92
N LYS A 29 -14.55 -34.40 -51.25
CA LYS A 29 -13.97 -35.61 -51.87
C LYS A 29 -12.51 -35.83 -51.48
N ILE A 30 -11.71 -34.76 -51.47
CA ILE A 30 -10.29 -34.79 -51.06
C ILE A 30 -10.23 -35.12 -49.57
N THR A 31 -11.07 -34.45 -48.77
CA THR A 31 -11.10 -34.60 -47.32
C THR A 31 -11.54 -35.99 -46.88
N THR A 32 -12.54 -36.61 -47.51
CA THR A 32 -12.99 -37.98 -47.18
C THR A 32 -11.93 -39.05 -47.44
N SER A 33 -11.04 -38.84 -48.42
CA SER A 33 -9.91 -39.74 -48.64
C SER A 33 -8.94 -39.76 -47.45
N TRP A 34 -8.83 -38.65 -46.72
CA TRP A 34 -8.00 -38.56 -45.51
C TRP A 34 -8.65 -39.22 -44.29
N TRP A 35 -9.99 -39.25 -44.24
CA TRP A 35 -10.73 -39.75 -43.08
C TRP A 35 -10.41 -41.22 -42.79
N ASN A 36 -10.05 -41.98 -43.82
CA ASN A 36 -9.68 -43.39 -43.70
C ASN A 36 -8.29 -43.61 -43.07
N SER A 37 -7.43 -42.60 -43.02
CA SER A 37 -6.03 -42.75 -42.58
C SER A 37 -5.72 -42.02 -41.27
N SER A 38 -6.44 -40.95 -40.90
CA SER A 38 -6.11 -40.15 -39.70
C SER A 38 -7.29 -39.30 -39.16
N LEU A 39 -8.42 -39.96 -38.84
CA LEU A 39 -9.61 -39.30 -38.27
C LEU A 39 -9.32 -38.47 -37.00
N TRP A 40 -8.34 -38.88 -36.18
CA TRP A 40 -8.01 -38.22 -34.92
C TRP A 40 -7.37 -36.83 -35.11
N LEU A 41 -6.51 -36.64 -36.12
CA LEU A 41 -5.91 -35.34 -36.44
C LEU A 41 -6.98 -34.32 -36.81
N TYR A 42 -8.02 -34.79 -37.50
CA TYR A 42 -9.16 -33.97 -37.90
C TYR A 42 -10.00 -33.53 -36.69
N VAL A 43 -10.25 -34.40 -35.72
CA VAL A 43 -10.96 -34.03 -34.48
C VAL A 43 -10.18 -32.98 -33.68
N ILE A 44 -8.86 -33.15 -33.57
CA ILE A 44 -7.97 -32.18 -32.88
C ILE A 44 -8.01 -30.82 -33.59
N PHE A 45 -8.13 -30.81 -34.92
CA PHE A 45 -8.20 -29.58 -35.70
C PHE A 45 -9.43 -28.73 -35.38
N TYR A 46 -10.61 -29.33 -35.16
CA TYR A 46 -11.79 -28.58 -34.70
C TYR A 46 -11.70 -28.19 -33.23
N ALA A 47 -11.00 -29.00 -32.43
CA ALA A 47 -10.84 -28.77 -31.00
C ALA A 47 -10.19 -27.42 -30.70
N THR A 48 -9.20 -26.94 -31.47
CA THR A 48 -8.57 -25.63 -31.22
C THR A 48 -9.54 -24.44 -31.37
N SER A 49 -10.43 -24.50 -32.36
CA SER A 49 -11.49 -23.48 -32.53
C SER A 49 -12.50 -23.53 -31.40
N ILE A 50 -12.95 -24.72 -31.02
CA ILE A 50 -13.90 -24.91 -29.92
C ILE A 50 -13.27 -24.46 -28.58
N MET A 51 -12.02 -24.84 -28.31
CA MET A 51 -11.28 -24.41 -27.11
C MET A 51 -11.13 -22.89 -27.06
N THR A 52 -10.89 -22.24 -28.20
CA THR A 52 -10.79 -20.77 -28.28
C THR A 52 -12.13 -20.09 -27.98
N ILE A 53 -13.24 -20.64 -28.52
CA ILE A 53 -14.59 -20.18 -28.20
C ILE A 53 -14.88 -20.36 -26.71
N CYS A 54 -14.65 -21.56 -26.18
CA CYS A 54 -14.87 -21.89 -24.77
C CYS A 54 -14.05 -20.99 -23.84
N ALA A 55 -12.75 -20.80 -24.11
CA ALA A 55 -11.89 -19.90 -23.32
C ALA A 55 -12.38 -18.45 -23.35
N SER A 56 -12.97 -18.00 -24.46
CA SER A 56 -13.52 -16.65 -24.61
C SER A 56 -14.81 -16.46 -23.80
N LEU A 57 -15.65 -17.50 -23.72
CA LEU A 57 -16.94 -17.48 -23.01
C LEU A 57 -16.78 -17.72 -21.50
N ILE A 58 -15.86 -18.59 -21.10
CA ILE A 58 -15.63 -18.96 -19.70
C ILE A 58 -14.91 -17.83 -18.96
N ARG A 59 -15.11 -17.76 -17.63
CA ARG A 59 -14.46 -16.81 -16.74
C ARG A 59 -13.48 -17.53 -15.82
N ASP A 60 -12.52 -16.76 -15.31
CA ASP A 60 -11.61 -17.15 -14.21
C ASP A 60 -10.60 -18.26 -14.58
N GLU A 61 -10.10 -19.04 -13.62
CA GLU A 61 -8.95 -19.95 -13.81
C GLU A 61 -9.19 -21.01 -14.90
N LYS A 62 -10.43 -21.47 -15.11
CA LYS A 62 -10.76 -22.41 -16.19
C LYS A 62 -10.50 -21.85 -17.59
N ALA A 63 -10.70 -20.54 -17.79
CA ALA A 63 -10.39 -19.90 -19.08
C ALA A 63 -8.88 -19.86 -19.34
N LYS A 64 -8.08 -19.71 -18.28
CA LYS A 64 -6.61 -19.73 -18.35
C LYS A 64 -6.10 -21.14 -18.66
N GLU A 65 -6.61 -22.17 -17.99
CA GLU A 65 -6.27 -23.57 -18.27
C GLU A 65 -6.59 -23.93 -19.73
N LEU A 66 -7.78 -23.58 -20.20
CA LEU A 66 -8.18 -23.78 -21.60
C LEU A 66 -7.30 -23.00 -22.58
N ALA A 67 -6.92 -21.77 -22.26
CA ALA A 67 -6.02 -20.98 -23.11
C ALA A 67 -4.61 -21.58 -23.19
N ILE A 68 -4.06 -22.08 -22.06
CA ILE A 68 -2.77 -22.77 -22.04
C ILE A 68 -2.84 -24.05 -22.87
N LEU A 69 -3.86 -24.86 -22.66
CA LEU A 69 -4.07 -26.10 -23.41
C LEU A 69 -4.18 -25.81 -24.91
N ASN A 70 -4.99 -24.81 -25.28
CA ASN A 70 -5.18 -24.41 -26.66
C ASN A 70 -3.89 -23.91 -27.33
N ILE A 71 -3.07 -23.12 -26.63
CA ILE A 71 -1.75 -22.69 -27.11
C ILE A 71 -0.85 -23.92 -27.31
N ALA A 72 -0.77 -24.82 -26.32
CA ALA A 72 0.07 -26.01 -26.41
C ALA A 72 -0.34 -26.91 -27.59
N THR A 73 -1.65 -27.16 -27.76
CA THR A 73 -2.18 -27.91 -28.91
C THR A 73 -1.87 -27.21 -30.23
N SER A 74 -2.04 -25.89 -30.30
CA SER A 74 -1.77 -25.13 -31.53
C SER A 74 -0.28 -25.09 -31.89
N VAL A 75 0.61 -25.03 -30.90
CA VAL A 75 2.07 -25.13 -31.10
C VAL A 75 2.47 -26.54 -31.59
N LEU A 76 1.87 -27.59 -31.01
CA LEU A 76 2.10 -28.97 -31.46
C LEU A 76 1.66 -29.14 -32.92
N LEU A 77 0.48 -28.61 -33.28
CA LEU A 77 -0.02 -28.65 -34.66
C LEU A 77 0.90 -27.85 -35.60
N LEU A 78 1.41 -26.68 -35.20
CA LEU A 78 2.40 -25.94 -36.01
C LEU A 78 3.69 -26.72 -36.22
N PHE A 79 4.16 -27.46 -35.20
CA PHE A 79 5.34 -28.30 -35.34
C PHE A 79 5.08 -29.44 -36.32
N PHE A 80 3.91 -30.08 -36.22
CA PHE A 80 3.48 -31.10 -37.18
C PHE A 80 3.37 -30.54 -38.59
N ASP A 81 2.78 -29.35 -38.74
CA ASP A 81 2.72 -28.62 -40.01
C ASP A 81 4.16 -28.43 -40.56
N GLY A 82 5.08 -27.86 -39.76
CA GLY A 82 6.48 -27.68 -40.17
C GLY A 82 7.17 -28.98 -40.60
N PHE A 83 6.90 -30.09 -39.89
CA PHE A 83 7.42 -31.41 -40.24
C PHE A 83 6.88 -31.91 -41.60
N MET A 84 5.59 -31.68 -41.88
CA MET A 84 4.98 -32.00 -43.17
C MET A 84 5.55 -31.13 -44.31
N PHE A 85 5.86 -29.86 -44.04
CA PHE A 85 6.43 -28.92 -45.02
C PHE A 85 7.86 -29.31 -45.47
N VAL A 86 8.70 -29.79 -44.54
CA VAL A 86 10.12 -30.07 -44.78
C VAL A 86 10.37 -31.39 -45.55
N GLY A 87 9.31 -32.06 -46.02
CA GLY A 87 9.44 -33.10 -47.06
C GLY A 87 9.10 -34.53 -46.63
N PHE A 88 8.52 -34.75 -45.45
CA PHE A 88 7.91 -36.05 -45.14
C PHE A 88 6.62 -36.31 -45.93
N ALA A 89 6.07 -35.28 -46.61
CA ALA A 89 4.93 -35.38 -47.52
C ALA A 89 5.21 -36.12 -48.84
N MET A 90 6.47 -36.45 -49.16
CA MET A 90 6.81 -37.16 -50.40
C MET A 90 6.18 -38.56 -50.53
N SER A 91 5.71 -39.19 -49.44
CA SER A 91 4.98 -40.47 -49.52
C SER A 91 3.45 -40.35 -49.45
N LEU A 92 2.91 -39.14 -49.21
CA LEU A 92 1.48 -38.95 -48.91
C LEU A 92 0.68 -38.18 -49.97
N GLY A 93 1.30 -37.76 -51.08
CA GLY A 93 0.67 -36.92 -52.09
C GLY A 93 0.54 -35.47 -51.59
N THR A 94 0.82 -34.51 -52.46
CA THR A 94 0.80 -33.10 -52.09
C THR A 94 -0.60 -32.65 -51.66
N PHE A 95 -0.66 -31.91 -50.56
CA PHE A 95 -1.91 -31.57 -49.87
C PHE A 95 -2.31 -30.11 -50.16
N PRO A 96 -3.46 -29.84 -50.82
CA PRO A 96 -3.81 -28.50 -51.31
C PRO A 96 -3.85 -27.41 -50.21
N THR A 97 -4.45 -27.72 -49.06
CA THR A 97 -4.49 -26.82 -47.89
C THR A 97 -3.14 -26.42 -47.34
N PHE A 98 -2.18 -27.34 -47.47
CA PHE A 98 -0.85 -27.18 -46.92
C PHE A 98 0.00 -26.31 -47.84
N GLU A 99 -0.16 -26.50 -49.15
CA GLU A 99 0.40 -25.63 -50.20
C GLU A 99 -0.16 -24.20 -50.13
N GLU A 100 -1.43 -24.04 -49.76
CA GLU A 100 -2.07 -22.73 -49.58
C GLU A 100 -1.74 -22.05 -48.23
N GLY A 101 -1.01 -22.70 -47.32
CA GLY A 101 -0.55 -22.12 -46.06
C GLY A 101 -1.66 -21.83 -45.03
N ALA A 102 -2.89 -22.31 -45.24
CA ALA A 102 -4.04 -21.96 -44.41
C ALA A 102 -3.96 -22.52 -42.97
N PHE A 103 -3.44 -23.73 -42.79
CA PHE A 103 -3.39 -24.40 -41.47
C PHE A 103 -2.37 -23.76 -40.50
N PRO A 104 -1.12 -23.46 -40.90
CA PRO A 104 -0.20 -22.74 -40.03
C PRO A 104 -0.73 -21.39 -39.57
N ILE A 105 -1.41 -20.66 -40.47
CA ILE A 105 -2.01 -19.35 -40.15
C ILE A 105 -3.11 -19.51 -39.10
N ILE A 106 -3.99 -20.50 -39.23
CA ILE A 106 -5.05 -20.76 -38.24
C ILE A 106 -4.47 -21.10 -36.87
N ASN A 107 -3.44 -21.96 -36.81
CA ASN A 107 -2.81 -22.32 -35.54
C ASN A 107 -2.10 -21.11 -34.89
N LEU A 108 -1.45 -20.26 -35.69
CA LEU A 108 -0.87 -19.00 -35.21
C LEU A 108 -1.93 -18.05 -34.63
N ILE A 109 -3.06 -17.90 -35.31
CA ILE A 109 -4.19 -17.09 -34.85
C ILE A 109 -4.74 -17.62 -33.51
N HIS A 110 -4.83 -18.94 -33.33
CA HIS A 110 -5.25 -19.55 -32.06
C HIS A 110 -4.26 -19.33 -30.91
N ILE A 111 -2.95 -19.36 -31.19
CA ILE A 111 -1.91 -19.01 -30.21
C ILE A 111 -2.07 -17.56 -29.76
N VAL A 112 -2.26 -16.63 -30.71
CA VAL A 112 -2.48 -15.21 -30.40
C VAL A 112 -3.73 -15.01 -29.54
N ALA A 113 -4.85 -15.66 -29.89
CA ALA A 113 -6.08 -15.58 -29.12
C ALA A 113 -5.91 -16.13 -27.69
N GLY A 114 -5.21 -17.25 -27.53
CA GLY A 114 -4.85 -17.81 -26.23
C GLY A 114 -3.99 -16.85 -25.42
N ALA A 115 -2.94 -16.27 -26.02
CA ALA A 115 -2.05 -15.33 -25.35
C ALA A 115 -2.77 -14.07 -24.88
N LEU A 116 -3.68 -13.53 -25.69
CA LEU A 116 -4.55 -12.40 -25.31
C LEU A 116 -5.45 -12.75 -24.12
N THR A 117 -6.02 -13.95 -24.10
CA THR A 117 -6.83 -14.45 -22.97
C THR A 117 -6.01 -14.55 -21.68
N LEU A 118 -4.77 -15.07 -21.76
CA LEU A 118 -3.87 -15.13 -20.61
C LEU A 118 -3.48 -13.75 -20.09
N ALA A 119 -3.19 -12.81 -20.99
CA ALA A 119 -2.89 -11.42 -20.63
C ALA A 119 -4.07 -10.76 -19.91
N GLU A 120 -5.30 -10.97 -20.38
CA GLU A 120 -6.52 -10.48 -19.72
C GLU A 120 -6.65 -11.05 -18.29
N CYS A 121 -6.48 -12.37 -18.13
CA CYS A 121 -6.56 -13.02 -16.82
C CYS A 121 -5.52 -12.45 -15.84
N ALA A 122 -4.29 -12.21 -16.29
CA ALA A 122 -3.24 -11.62 -15.47
C ALA A 122 -3.56 -10.18 -15.05
N VAL A 123 -4.02 -9.33 -15.97
CA VAL A 123 -4.43 -7.95 -15.69
C VAL A 123 -5.57 -7.91 -14.69
N ARG A 124 -6.60 -8.76 -14.88
CA ARG A 124 -7.76 -8.82 -13.98
C ARG A 124 -7.38 -9.24 -12.56
N LYS A 125 -6.49 -10.21 -12.42
CA LYS A 125 -5.96 -10.65 -11.11
C LYS A 125 -5.23 -9.51 -10.40
N ARG A 126 -4.42 -8.73 -11.12
CA ARG A 126 -3.74 -7.53 -10.56
C ARG A 126 -4.75 -6.47 -10.11
N ILE A 127 -5.79 -6.20 -10.90
CA ILE A 127 -6.84 -5.23 -10.53
C ILE A 127 -7.58 -5.69 -9.27
N LYS A 128 -8.07 -6.95 -9.23
CA LYS A 128 -8.73 -7.52 -8.04
C LYS A 128 -7.84 -7.42 -6.80
N LYS A 129 -6.56 -7.78 -6.90
CA LYS A 129 -5.59 -7.67 -5.80
C LYS A 129 -5.43 -6.22 -5.34
N ARG A 130 -5.29 -5.28 -6.29
CA ARG A 130 -5.17 -3.84 -5.99
C ARG A 130 -6.40 -3.30 -5.25
N ASP A 131 -7.59 -3.64 -5.72
CA ASP A 131 -8.85 -3.16 -5.14
C ASP A 131 -9.09 -3.79 -3.76
N PHE A 132 -8.77 -5.07 -3.58
CA PHE A 132 -8.75 -5.73 -2.28
C PHE A 132 -7.80 -5.01 -1.31
N MET A 133 -6.56 -4.76 -1.72
CA MET A 133 -5.58 -4.04 -0.90
C MET A 133 -6.03 -2.62 -0.54
N LYS A 134 -6.71 -1.91 -1.45
CA LYS A 134 -7.31 -0.60 -1.15
C LYS A 134 -8.38 -0.70 -0.06
N ARG A 135 -9.28 -1.68 -0.13
CA ARG A 135 -10.30 -1.93 0.90
C ARG A 135 -9.67 -2.26 2.26
N VAL A 136 -8.66 -3.13 2.28
CA VAL A 136 -7.92 -3.46 3.52
C VAL A 136 -7.23 -2.22 4.11
N LYS A 137 -6.65 -1.35 3.29
CA LYS A 137 -6.05 -0.10 3.77
C LYS A 137 -7.11 0.85 4.36
N ALA A 138 -8.26 1.01 3.70
CA ALA A 138 -9.37 1.81 4.18
C ALA A 138 -9.90 1.27 5.52
N PHE A 139 -10.16 -0.05 5.61
CA PHE A 139 -10.60 -0.69 6.86
C PHE A 139 -9.61 -0.49 8.01
N ASN A 140 -8.29 -0.59 7.75
CA ASN A 140 -7.28 -0.32 8.76
C ASN A 140 -7.24 1.14 9.20
N ALA A 141 -7.50 2.09 8.27
CA ALA A 141 -7.60 3.51 8.60
C ALA A 141 -8.86 3.79 9.42
N GLU A 142 -10.02 3.26 9.03
CA GLU A 142 -11.28 3.39 9.76
C GLU A 142 -11.17 2.84 11.19
N ARG A 143 -10.61 1.62 11.34
CA ARG A 143 -10.35 1.03 12.65
C ARG A 143 -9.43 1.93 13.49
N TYR A 144 -8.34 2.43 12.91
CA TYR A 144 -7.43 3.33 13.61
C TYR A 144 -8.12 4.63 14.04
N VAL A 145 -8.80 5.33 13.13
CA VAL A 145 -9.49 6.61 13.41
C VAL A 145 -10.58 6.45 14.48
N SER A 146 -11.25 5.30 14.55
CA SER A 146 -12.26 5.05 15.57
C SER A 146 -11.71 5.06 17.00
N ASN A 147 -10.45 4.67 17.21
CA ASN A 147 -9.78 4.70 18.52
C ASN A 147 -8.24 4.70 18.37
N PRO A 148 -7.64 5.84 17.99
CA PRO A 148 -6.24 5.90 17.56
C PRO A 148 -5.27 5.61 18.69
N CYS A 149 -5.64 5.92 19.93
CA CYS A 149 -4.83 5.68 21.12
C CYS A 149 -4.80 4.20 21.54
N TYR A 150 -5.91 3.49 21.35
CA TYR A 150 -6.05 2.07 21.72
C TYR A 150 -5.49 1.12 20.67
N VAL A 151 -5.66 1.47 19.38
CA VAL A 151 -5.27 0.61 18.25
C VAL A 151 -3.76 0.56 18.06
N SER A 152 -3.04 1.65 18.34
CA SER A 152 -1.58 1.69 18.20
C SER A 152 -0.93 2.71 19.13
N SER A 153 0.24 2.36 19.65
CA SER A 153 1.16 3.27 20.35
C SER A 153 1.74 4.37 19.45
N LEU A 154 1.75 4.13 18.13
CA LEU A 154 2.31 5.04 17.14
C LEU A 154 1.21 5.79 16.38
N PRO A 155 1.49 6.99 15.83
CA PRO A 155 0.68 7.63 14.81
C PRO A 155 0.47 6.73 13.58
N PHE A 156 -0.62 6.95 12.84
CA PHE A 156 -1.01 6.04 11.75
C PHE A 156 0.08 5.90 10.68
N TRP A 157 0.72 7.02 10.33
CA TRP A 157 1.78 7.03 9.33
C TRP A 157 3.01 6.24 9.78
N LYS A 158 3.41 6.36 11.06
CA LYS A 158 4.55 5.63 11.64
C LYS A 158 4.24 4.15 11.76
N MET A 159 3.02 3.77 12.14
CA MET A 159 2.61 2.36 12.21
C MET A 159 2.80 1.60 10.87
N LYS A 160 2.75 2.29 9.73
CA LYS A 160 2.93 1.67 8.41
C LYS A 160 4.40 1.52 7.98
N GLU A 161 5.31 2.24 8.60
CA GLU A 161 6.70 2.39 8.13
C GLU A 161 7.71 1.95 9.20
N PHE A 162 7.36 2.10 10.47
CA PHE A 162 8.20 1.74 11.60
C PHE A 162 8.21 0.23 11.82
N GLN A 163 9.41 -0.31 11.97
CA GLN A 163 9.63 -1.68 12.40
C GLN A 163 10.15 -1.63 13.83
N VAL A 164 9.48 -2.35 14.73
CA VAL A 164 9.94 -2.49 16.11
C VAL A 164 11.28 -3.23 16.11
N PRO A 165 12.34 -2.69 16.74
CA PRO A 165 13.63 -3.36 16.81
C PRO A 165 13.54 -4.74 17.47
N ALA A 166 14.45 -5.64 17.10
CA ALA A 166 14.58 -6.93 17.78
C ALA A 166 14.88 -6.72 19.28
N GLY A 167 14.31 -7.56 20.14
CA GLY A 167 14.44 -7.45 21.60
C GLY A 167 13.57 -6.36 22.25
N VAL A 168 12.79 -5.61 21.46
CA VAL A 168 11.82 -4.62 21.97
C VAL A 168 10.40 -5.13 21.75
N LYS A 169 9.58 -5.07 22.81
CA LYS A 169 8.15 -5.38 22.76
C LYS A 169 7.36 -4.14 23.14
N VAL A 170 6.30 -3.84 22.38
CA VAL A 170 5.38 -2.73 22.68
C VAL A 170 4.01 -3.32 22.95
N ILE A 171 3.57 -3.26 24.21
CA ILE A 171 2.37 -3.96 24.70
C ILE A 171 1.43 -2.95 25.35
N ARG A 172 0.13 -3.05 25.09
CA ARG A 172 -0.86 -2.18 25.76
C ARG A 172 -1.07 -2.65 27.21
N ASN A 173 -1.33 -1.73 28.13
CA ASN A 173 -1.41 -2.03 29.57
C ASN A 173 -2.43 -3.11 29.95
N ASP A 174 -3.54 -3.24 29.22
CA ASP A 174 -4.55 -4.31 29.42
C ASP A 174 -4.11 -5.69 28.89
N GLU A 175 -3.10 -5.73 28.01
CA GLU A 175 -2.47 -6.94 27.47
C GLU A 175 -1.12 -7.25 28.15
N HIS A 176 -0.70 -6.42 29.09
CA HIS A 176 0.58 -6.56 29.79
C HIS A 176 0.58 -7.83 30.67
N PRO A 177 1.62 -8.69 30.59
CA PRO A 177 1.66 -9.92 31.38
C PRO A 177 1.69 -9.63 32.89
N GLN A 178 1.07 -10.50 33.68
CA GLN A 178 1.18 -10.45 35.15
C GLN A 178 2.53 -11.00 35.67
N LYS A 179 3.28 -11.71 34.82
CA LYS A 179 4.58 -12.28 35.18
C LYS A 179 5.67 -11.21 35.21
N ALA A 180 6.71 -11.45 36.01
CA ALA A 180 7.89 -10.62 36.03
C ALA A 180 8.51 -10.51 34.63
N ILE A 181 8.93 -9.30 34.25
CA ILE A 181 9.59 -9.00 33.00
C ILE A 181 11.09 -9.12 33.22
N GLU A 182 11.79 -9.84 32.34
CA GLU A 182 13.24 -9.84 32.29
C GLU A 182 13.69 -8.66 31.40
N GLY A 183 14.20 -7.59 32.01
CA GLY A 183 14.67 -6.40 31.29
C GLY A 183 14.11 -5.08 31.84
N THR A 184 13.99 -4.07 30.98
CA THR A 184 13.39 -2.77 31.32
C THR A 184 11.94 -2.71 30.84
N ASP A 185 11.09 -1.99 31.58
CA ASP A 185 9.71 -1.69 31.20
C ASP A 185 9.45 -0.19 31.38
N GLU A 186 9.44 0.54 30.27
CA GLU A 186 9.11 1.97 30.26
C GLU A 186 7.66 2.19 29.84
N ARG A 187 6.93 2.98 30.64
CA ARG A 187 5.53 3.30 30.37
C ARG A 187 5.36 4.61 29.63
N TYR A 188 4.58 4.57 28.57
CA TYR A 188 4.20 5.71 27.75
C TYR A 188 2.68 5.83 27.71
N PHE A 189 2.18 7.06 27.74
CA PHE A 189 0.78 7.32 27.42
C PHE A 189 0.65 7.76 25.97
N LYS A 190 -0.53 7.53 25.40
CA LYS A 190 -1.03 8.20 24.21
C LYS A 190 -2.39 8.80 24.52
N LEU A 191 -2.59 10.06 24.14
CA LEU A 191 -3.81 10.82 24.38
C LEU A 191 -4.41 11.33 23.07
N LEU A 192 -5.71 11.61 23.09
CA LEU A 192 -6.49 12.13 21.97
C LEU A 192 -7.01 13.54 22.27
N HIS A 193 -7.02 14.41 21.27
CA HIS A 193 -7.75 15.67 21.25
C HIS A 193 -8.68 15.66 20.02
N ASP A 194 -9.96 15.97 20.20
CA ASP A 194 -10.97 15.96 19.12
C ASP A 194 -10.87 17.16 18.17
N LEU A 195 -10.12 18.18 18.57
CA LEU A 195 -9.96 19.46 17.86
C LEU A 195 -11.27 20.27 17.79
N GLU A 196 -12.23 19.92 18.62
CA GLU A 196 -13.43 20.72 18.80
C GLU A 196 -13.13 21.92 19.69
N LYS A 197 -13.78 23.06 19.39
CA LYS A 197 -13.76 24.26 20.23
C LYS A 197 -12.34 24.79 20.53
N ILE A 198 -11.43 24.74 19.55
CA ILE A 198 -10.12 25.36 19.70
C ILE A 198 -10.25 26.88 19.68
N THR A 199 -9.70 27.51 20.71
CA THR A 199 -9.57 28.97 20.79
C THR A 199 -8.15 29.38 20.49
N ARG A 200 -7.97 30.56 19.89
CA ARG A 200 -6.63 31.09 19.64
C ARG A 200 -5.94 31.37 20.98
N PRO A 201 -4.77 30.80 21.25
CA PRO A 201 -4.09 31.06 22.51
C PRO A 201 -3.51 32.47 22.53
N ILE A 202 -3.50 33.06 23.72
CA ILE A 202 -2.88 34.36 23.98
C ILE A 202 -1.59 34.09 24.78
N HIS A 203 -0.46 34.59 24.28
CA HIS A 203 0.80 34.56 25.03
C HIS A 203 0.97 35.85 25.84
N SER A 204 1.75 35.77 26.92
CA SER A 204 2.21 36.95 27.65
C SER A 204 2.96 37.91 26.71
N PRO A 205 2.81 39.24 26.87
CA PRO A 205 3.47 40.22 26.04
C PRO A 205 5.01 40.15 26.10
N HIS A 206 5.58 39.47 27.10
CA HIS A 206 7.03 39.23 27.23
C HIS A 206 7.59 38.25 26.19
N PHE A 207 6.73 37.46 25.55
CA PHE A 207 7.14 36.46 24.57
C PHE A 207 6.69 36.83 23.16
N LYS A 208 7.34 36.24 22.16
CA LYS A 208 6.91 36.32 20.76
C LYS A 208 7.18 35.00 20.04
N ILE A 209 6.29 34.63 19.12
CA ILE A 209 6.60 33.55 18.16
C ILE A 209 7.63 34.07 17.16
N VAL A 210 8.67 33.28 16.91
CA VAL A 210 9.73 33.58 15.94
C VAL A 210 9.93 32.39 15.00
N LYS A 211 10.52 32.65 13.83
CA LYS A 211 11.06 31.60 12.96
C LYS A 211 12.52 31.36 13.36
N CYS A 212 12.95 30.10 13.34
CA CYS A 212 14.34 29.74 13.57
C CYS A 212 14.76 28.58 12.65
N GLY A 213 16.08 28.36 12.53
CA GLY A 213 16.65 27.28 11.73
C GLY A 213 16.55 25.92 12.43
N THR A 214 16.81 24.84 11.69
CA THR A 214 16.82 23.46 12.23
C THR A 214 17.74 23.34 13.45
N GLU A 215 18.94 23.92 13.37
CA GLU A 215 19.94 23.89 14.45
C GLU A 215 19.42 24.50 15.75
N SER A 216 18.62 25.58 15.67
CA SER A 216 18.03 26.20 16.85
C SER A 216 17.02 25.27 17.54
N TYR A 217 16.23 24.51 16.77
CA TYR A 217 15.35 23.48 17.34
C TYR A 217 16.15 22.36 18.01
N VAL A 218 17.18 21.85 17.33
CA VAL A 218 18.06 20.78 17.84
C VAL A 218 18.71 21.20 19.16
N ASN A 219 19.33 22.38 19.19
CA ASN A 219 19.99 22.90 20.38
C ASN A 219 19.00 23.01 21.56
N HIS A 220 17.81 23.53 21.31
CA HIS A 220 16.80 23.69 22.36
C HIS A 220 16.18 22.36 22.82
N ILE A 221 15.99 21.38 21.92
CA ILE A 221 15.57 20.01 22.29
C ILE A 221 16.63 19.39 23.20
N ASN A 222 17.90 19.46 22.81
CA ASN A 222 18.99 18.84 23.56
C ASN A 222 19.26 19.53 24.91
N GLU A 223 18.97 20.83 25.03
CA GLU A 223 18.96 21.54 26.32
C GLU A 223 17.85 21.02 27.25
N CYS A 224 16.70 20.61 26.69
CA CYS A 224 15.54 20.17 27.47
C CYS A 224 15.51 18.67 27.77
N TYR A 225 16.12 17.84 26.92
CA TYR A 225 16.12 16.37 26.99
C TYR A 225 17.55 15.83 27.01
N VAL A 226 18.06 15.56 28.21
CA VAL A 226 19.45 15.11 28.41
C VAL A 226 19.70 13.70 27.88
N LYS A 227 18.69 12.82 27.88
CA LYS A 227 18.85 11.40 27.49
C LYS A 227 18.37 11.11 26.07
N GLU A 228 17.27 11.74 25.64
CA GLU A 228 16.55 11.41 24.40
C GLU A 228 16.83 12.38 23.23
N GLY A 229 17.86 13.21 23.33
CA GLY A 229 18.17 14.27 22.35
C GLY A 229 18.23 13.84 20.89
N ILE A 230 18.28 14.82 19.98
CA ILE A 230 18.21 14.64 18.53
C ILE A 230 19.41 15.27 17.82
N SER A 231 19.84 14.69 16.69
CA SER A 231 20.86 15.28 15.83
C SER A 231 20.27 16.23 14.79
N THR A 232 21.11 17.10 14.23
CA THR A 232 20.71 18.00 13.14
C THR A 232 20.35 17.23 11.87
N GLU A 233 21.07 16.14 11.60
CA GLU A 233 20.86 15.24 10.48
C GLU A 233 19.51 14.56 10.61
N GLU A 234 19.20 14.02 11.79
CA GLU A 234 17.92 13.38 12.05
C GLU A 234 16.77 14.38 11.88
N LEU A 235 16.86 15.58 12.47
CA LEU A 235 15.78 16.56 12.35
C LEU A 235 15.63 17.11 10.92
N LYS A 236 16.69 17.12 10.10
CA LYS A 236 16.60 17.42 8.66
C LYS A 236 15.82 16.34 7.91
N GLU A 237 15.96 15.06 8.26
CA GLU A 237 15.15 13.99 7.66
C GLU A 237 13.66 14.14 7.99
N TYR A 238 13.31 14.69 9.16
CA TYR A 238 11.90 14.92 9.53
C TYR A 238 11.21 15.85 8.52
N LYS A 239 11.94 16.84 7.99
CA LYS A 239 11.43 17.79 6.97
C LYS A 239 11.17 17.14 5.61
N LYS A 240 11.71 15.95 5.35
CA LYS A 240 11.46 15.18 4.11
C LYS A 240 10.25 14.26 4.21
N ARG A 241 9.68 14.09 5.40
CA ARG A 241 8.53 13.22 5.62
C ARG A 241 7.28 13.82 4.98
N ARG A 242 6.39 12.96 4.49
CA ARG A 242 5.10 13.39 3.91
C ARG A 242 4.19 14.15 4.88
N VAL A 243 4.43 14.00 6.18
CA VAL A 243 3.64 14.61 7.26
C VAL A 243 4.24 15.92 7.77
N TYR A 244 5.33 16.38 7.16
CA TYR A 244 5.96 17.65 7.50
C TYR A 244 5.06 18.82 7.08
N ASP A 245 4.76 19.71 8.04
CA ASP A 245 4.16 21.01 7.79
C ASP A 245 5.01 22.09 8.49
N PRO A 246 5.62 23.04 7.74
CA PRO A 246 6.43 24.10 8.32
C PRO A 246 5.66 25.03 9.27
N ASP A 247 4.33 25.16 9.11
CA ASP A 247 3.50 25.98 10.01
C ASP A 247 3.36 25.33 11.39
N LEU A 248 3.59 24.02 11.51
CA LEU A 248 3.49 23.27 12.75
C LEU A 248 4.83 23.16 13.49
N TRP A 249 5.83 23.92 13.05
CA TRP A 249 7.12 24.06 13.73
C TRP A 249 7.23 25.49 14.25
N ILE A 250 7.19 25.65 15.58
CA ILE A 250 7.12 26.97 16.21
C ILE A 250 8.21 27.14 17.24
N ALA A 251 8.75 28.36 17.32
CA ALA A 251 9.67 28.77 18.37
C ALA A 251 9.12 30.01 19.06
N VAL A 252 9.30 30.08 20.37
CA VAL A 252 8.91 31.21 21.21
C VAL A 252 10.18 31.79 21.81
N ALA A 253 10.39 33.08 21.60
CA ALA A 253 11.51 33.81 22.15
C ALA A 253 11.06 34.78 23.26
N ASP A 254 11.91 34.95 24.27
CA ASP A 254 11.81 36.06 25.21
C ASP A 254 12.17 37.36 24.47
N LYS A 255 11.30 38.37 24.56
CA LYS A 255 11.53 39.66 23.89
C LYS A 255 12.69 40.45 24.46
N ALA A 256 13.00 40.30 25.75
CA ALA A 256 14.06 41.04 26.41
C ALA A 256 15.44 40.51 26.03
N THR A 257 15.60 39.18 25.98
CA THR A 257 16.91 38.54 25.71
C THR A 257 17.07 38.09 24.26
N GLY A 258 15.96 37.91 23.53
CA GLY A 258 15.97 37.29 22.20
C GLY A 258 16.18 35.77 22.22
N GLN A 259 16.38 35.17 23.39
CA GLN A 259 16.62 33.74 23.54
C GLN A 259 15.35 32.93 23.21
N ILE A 260 15.52 31.78 22.54
CA ILE A 260 14.45 30.80 22.37
C ILE A 260 14.23 30.09 23.71
N VAL A 261 13.00 30.14 24.22
CA VAL A 261 12.64 29.63 25.56
C VAL A 261 11.59 28.52 25.52
N ALA A 262 10.92 28.35 24.38
CA ALA A 262 10.04 27.23 24.12
C ALA A 262 10.02 26.91 22.62
N THR A 263 9.88 25.64 22.27
CA THR A 263 9.66 25.22 20.88
C THR A 263 8.67 24.07 20.83
N GLY A 264 7.93 23.99 19.73
CA GLY A 264 6.95 22.95 19.45
C GLY A 264 7.12 22.44 18.02
N ILE A 265 7.09 21.13 17.86
CA ILE A 265 7.08 20.43 16.57
C ILE A 265 5.88 19.50 16.54
N ALA A 266 5.03 19.70 15.54
CA ALA A 266 3.97 18.78 15.20
C ALA A 266 4.05 18.36 13.72
N GLU A 267 3.45 17.21 13.43
CA GLU A 267 3.28 16.63 12.10
C GLU A 267 1.79 16.55 11.77
N LEU A 268 1.46 16.43 10.47
CA LEU A 268 0.10 16.35 9.97
C LEU A 268 -0.05 15.23 8.93
N ASP A 269 -0.82 14.19 9.25
CA ASP A 269 -1.20 13.15 8.30
C ASP A 269 -2.55 13.48 7.64
N THR A 270 -2.50 14.20 6.53
CA THR A 270 -3.68 14.63 5.75
C THR A 270 -4.50 13.48 5.17
N ARG A 271 -3.98 12.24 5.13
CA ARG A 271 -4.71 11.09 4.58
C ARG A 271 -5.87 10.65 5.48
N ILE A 272 -5.74 10.89 6.78
CA ILE A 272 -6.74 10.53 7.78
C ILE A 272 -7.13 11.71 8.70
N GLY A 273 -6.54 12.90 8.46
CA GLY A 273 -6.79 14.10 9.26
C GLY A 273 -6.20 13.99 10.68
N GLU A 274 -5.04 13.37 10.86
CA GLU A 274 -4.39 13.22 12.17
C GLU A 274 -3.31 14.29 12.37
N GLY A 275 -3.46 15.14 13.38
CA GLY A 275 -2.40 16.00 13.91
C GLY A 275 -1.58 15.26 14.97
N ILE A 276 -0.26 15.47 15.02
CA ILE A 276 0.64 14.67 15.86
C ILE A 276 1.62 15.60 16.56
N LEU A 277 1.57 15.69 17.89
CA LEU A 277 2.53 16.46 18.66
C LEU A 277 3.73 15.58 18.99
N GLU A 278 4.93 16.00 18.57
CA GLU A 278 6.17 15.22 18.69
C GLU A 278 7.11 15.80 19.75
N TRP A 279 7.61 17.01 19.52
CA TRP A 279 8.59 17.66 20.40
C TRP A 279 7.97 18.92 21.01
N ILE A 280 7.63 18.87 22.29
CA ILE A 280 7.11 20.01 23.06
C ILE A 280 8.07 20.31 24.22
N GLN A 281 8.81 21.41 24.13
CA GLN A 281 9.85 21.73 25.10
C GLN A 281 9.81 23.18 25.55
N VAL A 282 10.17 23.37 26.82
CA VAL A 282 10.33 24.67 27.48
C VAL A 282 11.63 24.60 28.28
N SER A 283 12.51 25.58 28.08
CA SER A 283 13.78 25.66 28.80
C SER A 283 13.54 25.58 30.31
N PRO A 284 14.37 24.86 31.08
CA PRO A 284 14.16 24.62 32.52
C PRO A 284 13.78 25.86 33.33
N GLN A 285 14.49 26.96 33.13
CA GLN A 285 14.34 28.26 33.80
C GLN A 285 13.08 29.06 33.38
N TYR A 286 12.36 28.59 32.36
CA TYR A 286 11.10 29.18 31.88
C TYR A 286 9.87 28.27 32.10
N ARG A 287 10.05 27.11 32.75
CA ARG A 287 8.94 26.22 33.13
C ARG A 287 8.00 26.89 34.13
N HIS A 288 6.77 26.38 34.20
CA HIS A 288 5.69 26.91 35.05
C HIS A 288 5.22 28.36 34.73
N LYS A 289 5.68 28.94 33.61
CA LYS A 289 5.24 30.27 33.11
C LYS A 289 4.14 30.20 32.03
N GLY A 290 3.45 29.06 31.91
CA GLY A 290 2.39 28.84 30.92
C GLY A 290 2.84 28.57 29.47
N LEU A 291 4.15 28.63 29.18
CA LEU A 291 4.70 28.45 27.83
C LEU A 291 4.38 27.08 27.21
N GLY A 292 4.44 26.00 27.99
CA GLY A 292 4.12 24.66 27.49
C GLY A 292 2.67 24.57 27.02
N LYS A 293 1.74 25.14 27.81
CA LYS A 293 0.32 25.21 27.45
C LYS A 293 0.11 26.05 26.19
N PHE A 294 0.78 27.20 26.12
CA PHE A 294 0.74 28.06 24.94
C PHE A 294 1.20 27.33 23.67
N VAL A 295 2.36 26.66 23.72
CA VAL A 295 2.91 25.93 22.57
C VAL A 295 1.94 24.85 22.08
N VAL A 296 1.40 24.03 23.00
CA VAL A 296 0.43 22.98 22.65
C VAL A 296 -0.82 23.60 22.01
N GLN A 297 -1.42 24.60 22.65
CA GLN A 297 -2.64 25.24 22.13
C GLN A 297 -2.41 25.97 20.80
N GLU A 298 -1.22 26.54 20.57
CA GLU A 298 -0.89 27.22 19.30
C GLU A 298 -0.78 26.20 18.17
N LEU A 299 -0.15 25.04 18.42
CA LEU A 299 -0.12 23.96 17.45
C LEU A 299 -1.53 23.44 17.15
N LEU A 300 -2.35 23.19 18.17
CA LEU A 300 -3.76 22.77 17.99
C LEU A 300 -4.55 23.81 17.17
N TRP A 301 -4.36 25.11 17.44
CA TRP A 301 -5.02 26.18 16.70
C TRP A 301 -4.61 26.21 15.22
N ARG A 302 -3.33 25.96 14.90
CA ARG A 302 -2.85 25.92 13.51
C ARG A 302 -3.34 24.71 12.73
N MET A 303 -3.68 23.61 13.41
CA MET A 303 -4.20 22.39 12.78
C MET A 303 -5.72 22.27 12.76
N LYS A 304 -6.46 23.16 13.44
CA LYS A 304 -7.93 23.05 13.62
C LYS A 304 -8.75 22.90 12.31
N ASP A 305 -8.26 23.46 11.20
CA ASP A 305 -8.91 23.40 9.88
C ASP A 305 -8.19 22.43 8.92
N LYS A 306 -7.12 21.77 9.39
CA LYS A 306 -6.25 20.87 8.62
C LYS A 306 -6.34 19.41 9.10
N ALA A 307 -6.73 19.19 10.35
CA ALA A 307 -6.84 17.90 11.01
C ALA A 307 -8.23 17.73 11.64
N SER A 308 -8.71 16.50 11.72
CA SER A 308 -9.97 16.11 12.36
C SER A 308 -9.78 15.72 13.83
N PHE A 309 -8.57 15.35 14.23
CA PHE A 309 -8.20 15.07 15.61
C PHE A 309 -6.67 15.20 15.76
N ALA A 310 -6.18 15.27 16.99
CA ALA A 310 -4.76 15.27 17.29
C ALA A 310 -4.39 14.21 18.34
N VAL A 311 -3.20 13.64 18.22
CA VAL A 311 -2.64 12.69 19.19
C VAL A 311 -1.32 13.20 19.74
N VAL A 312 -1.02 12.77 20.96
CA VAL A 312 0.28 13.01 21.58
C VAL A 312 0.67 11.82 22.44
N SER A 313 1.95 11.49 22.42
CA SER A 313 2.52 10.46 23.27
C SER A 313 3.57 11.04 24.21
N GLY A 314 3.79 10.41 25.35
CA GLY A 314 4.83 10.84 26.29
C GLY A 314 5.09 9.83 27.39
N LYS A 315 6.23 9.94 28.07
CA LYS A 315 6.58 9.10 29.22
C LYS A 315 5.63 9.36 30.39
N VAL A 316 5.09 8.29 30.98
CA VAL A 316 4.24 8.35 32.18
C VAL A 316 5.06 8.82 33.37
N ASP A 317 6.24 8.21 33.54
CA ASP A 317 7.11 8.37 34.72
C ASP A 317 8.13 9.51 34.57
N SER A 318 7.76 10.58 33.86
CA SER A 318 8.62 11.78 33.71
C SER A 318 8.40 12.79 34.84
N GLU A 319 9.49 13.32 35.39
CA GLU A 319 9.48 14.39 36.41
C GLU A 319 8.71 15.64 35.94
N SER A 320 8.72 15.92 34.64
CA SER A 320 8.02 17.07 34.04
C SER A 320 6.49 16.92 33.96
N ARG A 321 5.96 15.74 34.31
CA ARG A 321 4.53 15.38 34.32
C ARG A 321 3.77 15.81 33.04
N PRO A 322 4.24 15.43 31.84
CA PRO A 322 3.71 15.93 30.57
C PRO A 322 2.23 15.57 30.34
N MET A 323 1.74 14.46 30.89
CA MET A 323 0.31 14.09 30.80
C MET A 323 -0.60 15.17 31.39
N ALA A 324 -0.20 15.81 32.49
CA ALA A 324 -0.99 16.85 33.13
C ALA A 324 -1.09 18.10 32.25
N LEU A 325 0.01 18.47 31.57
CA LEU A 325 0.03 19.54 30.59
C LEU A 325 -0.97 19.27 29.46
N TYR A 326 -0.91 18.09 28.84
CA TYR A 326 -1.78 17.77 27.72
C TYR A 326 -3.25 17.71 28.14
N ARG A 327 -3.58 17.13 29.30
CA ARG A 327 -4.94 17.17 29.85
C ARG A 327 -5.46 18.59 30.05
N ALA A 328 -4.62 19.49 30.57
CA ALA A 328 -4.96 20.90 30.72
C ALA A 328 -5.15 21.65 29.38
N CYS A 329 -4.75 21.03 28.27
CA CYS A 329 -4.97 21.49 26.91
C CYS A 329 -6.15 20.80 26.20
N GLY A 330 -6.93 19.96 26.90
CA GLY A 330 -8.11 19.30 26.33
C GLY A 330 -7.87 17.87 25.84
N PHE A 331 -6.67 17.32 26.01
CA PHE A 331 -6.42 15.92 25.65
C PHE A 331 -7.08 14.95 26.65
N ILE A 332 -7.73 13.90 26.12
CA ILE A 332 -8.55 12.94 26.85
C ILE A 332 -8.14 11.49 26.54
N ASN A 333 -8.82 10.54 27.19
CA ASN A 333 -8.76 9.09 26.92
C ASN A 333 -7.34 8.52 26.90
N PRO A 334 -6.60 8.59 28.03
CA PRO A 334 -5.25 8.03 28.12
C PRO A 334 -5.27 6.54 27.84
N VAL A 335 -4.40 6.10 26.94
CA VAL A 335 -4.03 4.68 26.79
C VAL A 335 -2.57 4.53 27.17
N ILE A 336 -2.27 3.56 28.04
CA ILE A 336 -0.92 3.26 28.49
C ILE A 336 -0.34 2.10 27.67
N TRP A 337 0.89 2.30 27.22
CA TRP A 337 1.70 1.37 26.45
C TRP A 337 3.02 1.13 27.18
N HIS A 338 3.43 -0.13 27.27
CA HIS A 338 4.68 -0.60 27.84
C HIS A 338 5.67 -0.84 26.71
N VAL A 339 6.86 -0.25 26.82
CA VAL A 339 8.00 -0.51 25.95
C VAL A 339 8.99 -1.34 26.75
N ILE A 340 8.98 -2.64 26.48
CA ILE A 340 9.81 -3.62 27.15
C ILE A 340 11.05 -3.87 26.32
N THR A 341 12.22 -3.74 26.92
CA THR A 341 13.49 -4.13 26.28
C THR A 341 14.05 -5.32 27.02
N GLU A 342 14.16 -6.45 26.33
CA GLU A 342 14.74 -7.68 26.88
C GLU A 342 16.24 -7.47 27.09
N ASN A 343 16.75 -7.89 28.25
CA ASN A 343 18.19 -8.02 28.41
C ASN A 343 18.64 -9.19 27.55
N ASN A 344 19.47 -8.95 26.53
CA ASN A 344 20.21 -10.02 25.89
C ASN A 344 21.16 -10.61 26.93
N SER A 345 20.77 -11.70 27.59
CA SER A 345 21.64 -12.52 28.42
C SER A 345 22.65 -13.31 27.59
#